data_AF-A0A3M1T4E7-F1
#
_entry.id   AF-A0A3M1T4E7-F1
#
_cell.length_a   1.000
_cell.length_b   1.000
_cell.length_c   1.000
_cell.angle_alpha   90.00
_cell.angle_beta   90.00
_cell.angle_gamma   90.00
#
_symmetry.space_group_name_H-M   'P 1'
#
loop_
_entity.id
_entity.type
_entity.pdbx_description
1 polymer ?
#
loop_
_entity_poly.entity_id
_entity_poly.type
_entity_poly.pdbx_seq_one_letter_code
_entity_poly.pdbx_strand_id
1 'polypeptide(L)'
;MPRKAEIGAIALVVFAFAIGFAVYPQLPENYASHWNFAGEIDGYLPKSWGLFLIPAVMGVWVAILSLVPRFDRFPDNVRSFRSYYDGLIILICLFLLAINLQSILWNLGLQITPNTTFPILFGILWFYLGIQGGDRHRYYLAQTATIVEGVPRRRTRSRCRNALALRTAKGGWGVDSRSATTRSQTRH
;
A
#
# COMPACT_ATOMS: atom_id res chain seq x y z
N MET A 1 -16.85 -8.49 -14.37
CA MET A 1 -15.70 -9.41 -14.41
C MET A 1 -14.88 -9.20 -13.15
N PRO A 2 -14.42 -10.27 -12.48
CA PRO A 2 -13.59 -10.11 -11.29
C PRO A 2 -12.29 -9.39 -11.65
N ARG A 3 -11.86 -8.48 -10.79
CA ARG A 3 -10.64 -7.70 -11.01
C ARG A 3 -9.41 -8.60 -10.86
N LYS A 4 -8.28 -8.22 -11.48
CA LYS A 4 -7.01 -8.97 -11.36
C LYS A 4 -6.61 -9.19 -9.89
N ALA A 5 -6.80 -8.19 -9.03
CA ALA A 5 -6.52 -8.27 -7.61
C ALA A 5 -7.47 -9.23 -6.86
N GLU A 6 -8.76 -9.29 -7.25
CA GLU A 6 -9.71 -10.25 -6.66
C GLU A 6 -9.31 -11.68 -7.01
N ILE A 7 -8.94 -11.93 -8.28
CA ILE A 7 -8.45 -13.25 -8.71
C ILE A 7 -7.19 -13.63 -7.92
N GLY A 8 -6.24 -12.71 -7.76
CA GLY A 8 -5.04 -12.92 -6.96
C GLY A 8 -5.36 -13.23 -5.49
N ALA A 9 -6.28 -12.49 -4.88
CA ALA A 9 -6.69 -12.71 -3.49
C ALA A 9 -7.41 -14.06 -3.31
N ILE A 10 -8.30 -14.43 -4.23
CA ILE A 10 -8.97 -15.74 -4.25
C ILE A 10 -7.93 -16.86 -4.39
N ALA A 11 -6.93 -16.69 -5.27
CA ALA A 11 -5.85 -17.65 -5.42
C ALA A 11 -5.06 -17.83 -4.12
N LEU A 12 -4.79 -16.75 -3.37
CA LEU A 12 -4.15 -16.83 -2.05
C LEU A 12 -5.00 -17.58 -1.03
N VAL A 13 -6.32 -17.38 -1.02
CA VAL A 13 -7.24 -18.12 -0.15
C VAL A 13 -7.22 -19.62 -0.48
N VAL A 14 -7.36 -19.97 -1.77
CA VAL A 14 -7.32 -21.37 -2.22
C VAL A 14 -5.97 -21.99 -1.87
N PHE A 15 -4.87 -21.26 -2.06
CA PHE A 15 -3.54 -21.70 -1.70
C PHE A 15 -3.40 -21.97 -0.20
N ALA A 16 -3.93 -21.09 0.66
CA ALA A 16 -3.92 -21.28 2.11
C ALA A 16 -4.67 -22.57 2.52
N PHE A 17 -5.86 -22.80 1.94
CA PHE A 17 -6.61 -24.04 2.17
C PHE A 17 -5.86 -25.27 1.65
N ALA A 18 -5.26 -25.19 0.46
CA ALA A 18 -4.51 -26.29 -0.14
C ALA A 18 -3.32 -26.72 0.74
N ILE A 19 -2.57 -25.76 1.29
CA ILE A 19 -1.50 -26.04 2.24
C ILE A 19 -2.07 -26.70 3.50
N GLY A 20 -3.15 -26.14 4.06
CA GLY A 20 -3.82 -26.68 5.24
C GLY A 20 -4.21 -28.15 5.05
N PHE A 21 -4.86 -28.50 3.94
CA PHE A 21 -5.20 -29.89 3.63
C PHE A 21 -3.97 -30.79 3.45
N ALA A 22 -2.92 -30.29 2.80
CA ALA A 22 -1.69 -31.07 2.56
C ALA A 22 -0.95 -31.43 3.86
N VAL A 23 -0.92 -30.52 4.84
CA VAL A 23 -0.20 -30.71 6.11
C VAL A 23 -1.09 -31.24 7.24
N TYR A 24 -2.42 -31.30 7.04
CA TYR A 24 -3.40 -31.74 8.04
C TYR A 24 -3.03 -33.06 8.78
N PRO A 25 -2.53 -34.11 8.10
CA PRO A 25 -2.21 -35.38 8.77
C PRO A 25 -0.98 -35.30 9.69
N GLN A 26 -0.10 -34.33 9.47
CA GLN A 26 1.16 -34.18 10.20
C GLN A 26 1.02 -33.30 11.45
N LEU A 27 -0.10 -32.58 11.56
CA LEU A 27 -0.33 -31.63 12.63
C LEU A 27 -0.89 -32.30 13.89
N PRO A 28 -0.49 -31.83 15.09
CA PRO A 28 -0.99 -32.34 16.35
C PRO A 28 -2.48 -32.04 16.53
N GLU A 29 -3.18 -32.87 17.33
CA GLU A 29 -4.60 -32.62 17.68
C GLU A 29 -4.78 -31.33 18.48
N ASN A 30 -3.82 -31.03 19.37
CA ASN A 30 -3.75 -29.78 20.11
C ASN A 30 -2.92 -28.77 19.33
N TYR A 31 -3.61 -27.87 18.63
CA TYR A 31 -2.97 -26.89 17.75
C TYR A 31 -2.71 -25.60 18.51
N ALA A 32 -1.43 -25.23 18.65
CA ALA A 32 -1.02 -23.99 19.28
C ALA A 32 -1.55 -22.80 18.47
N SER A 33 -2.41 -22.00 19.10
CA SER A 33 -3.13 -20.90 18.45
C SER A 33 -2.82 -19.53 19.04
N HIS A 34 -2.29 -19.50 20.26
CA HIS A 34 -1.95 -18.25 20.95
C HIS A 34 -0.62 -18.39 21.70
N TRP A 35 0.10 -17.27 21.77
CA TRP A 35 1.37 -17.15 22.45
C TRP A 35 1.38 -15.90 23.32
N ASN A 36 1.92 -16.01 24.52
CA ASN A 36 2.07 -14.91 25.45
C ASN A 36 3.26 -13.99 25.08
N PHE A 37 3.48 -12.92 25.84
CA PHE A 37 4.61 -12.00 25.63
C PHE A 37 6.00 -12.63 25.82
N ALA A 38 6.11 -13.76 26.50
CA ALA A 38 7.34 -14.54 26.60
C ALA A 38 7.56 -15.48 25.39
N GLY A 39 6.57 -15.60 24.50
CA GLY A 39 6.61 -16.47 23.33
C GLY A 39 6.21 -17.91 23.65
N GLU A 40 5.65 -18.16 24.84
CA GLU A 40 5.17 -19.46 25.28
C GLU A 40 3.71 -19.65 24.87
N ILE A 41 3.32 -20.90 24.64
CA ILE A 41 1.96 -21.25 24.23
C ILE A 41 1.06 -21.17 25.46
N ASP A 42 0.06 -20.29 25.43
CA ASP A 42 -0.96 -20.14 26.48
C ASP A 42 -2.38 -20.43 25.97
N GLY A 43 -2.53 -20.78 24.68
CA GLY A 43 -3.81 -21.12 24.07
C GLY A 43 -3.70 -22.16 22.96
N TYR A 44 -4.65 -23.10 22.99
CA TYR A 44 -4.81 -24.16 22.00
C TYR A 44 -6.20 -24.12 21.38
N LEU A 45 -6.29 -24.57 20.14
CA LEU A 45 -7.54 -24.84 19.45
C LEU A 45 -7.56 -26.29 18.94
N PRO A 46 -8.75 -26.86 18.69
CA PRO A 46 -8.85 -28.09 17.93
C PRO A 46 -8.17 -27.92 16.57
N LYS A 47 -7.42 -28.94 16.12
CA LYS A 47 -6.66 -28.93 14.87
C LYS A 47 -7.38 -28.32 13.66
N SER A 48 -8.65 -28.68 13.44
CA SER A 48 -9.46 -28.15 12.34
C SER A 48 -9.68 -26.64 12.45
N TRP A 49 -10.03 -26.15 13.64
CA TRP A 49 -10.23 -24.72 13.89
C TRP A 49 -8.91 -23.97 13.82
N GLY A 50 -7.85 -24.46 14.47
CA GLY A 50 -6.54 -23.81 14.45
C GLY A 50 -5.97 -23.64 13.04
N LEU A 51 -6.16 -24.64 12.18
CA LEU A 51 -5.62 -24.63 10.83
C LEU A 51 -6.45 -23.81 9.82
N PHE A 52 -7.78 -23.95 9.87
CA PHE A 52 -8.66 -23.41 8.83
C PHE A 52 -9.34 -22.09 9.19
N LEU A 53 -9.25 -21.62 10.44
CA LEU A 53 -9.87 -20.36 10.85
C LEU A 53 -9.29 -19.16 10.10
N ILE A 54 -7.97 -19.03 9.99
CA ILE A 54 -7.35 -17.90 9.27
C ILE A 54 -7.68 -17.95 7.77
N PRO A 55 -7.54 -19.09 7.05
CA PRO A 55 -8.00 -19.21 5.67
C PRO A 55 -9.48 -18.85 5.48
N ALA A 56 -10.36 -19.24 6.43
CA ALA A 56 -11.77 -18.86 6.39
C ALA A 56 -11.97 -17.35 6.56
N VAL A 57 -11.27 -16.72 7.50
CA VAL A 57 -11.27 -15.25 7.68
C VAL A 57 -10.78 -14.54 6.41
N MET A 58 -9.74 -15.05 5.75
CA MET A 58 -9.29 -14.51 4.46
C MET A 58 -10.40 -14.58 3.41
N GLY A 59 -11.12 -15.71 3.33
CA GLY A 59 -12.24 -15.88 2.41
C GLY A 59 -13.36 -14.87 2.65
N VAL A 60 -13.76 -14.69 3.92
CA VAL A 60 -14.76 -13.69 4.33
C VAL A 60 -14.28 -12.27 4.00
N TRP A 61 -13.02 -11.96 4.27
CA TRP A 61 -12.42 -10.66 3.97
C TRP A 61 -12.49 -10.34 2.48
N VAL A 62 -12.07 -11.27 1.62
CA VAL A 62 -12.14 -11.12 0.17
C VAL A 62 -13.59 -10.98 -0.31
N ALA A 63 -14.53 -11.74 0.27
CA ALA A 63 -15.94 -11.66 -0.09
C ALA A 63 -16.54 -10.27 0.23
N ILE A 64 -16.31 -9.77 1.45
CA ILE A 64 -16.78 -8.44 1.88
C ILE A 64 -16.19 -7.36 0.97
N LEU A 65 -14.87 -7.38 0.74
CA LEU A 65 -14.21 -6.33 -0.05
C LEU A 65 -14.49 -6.44 -1.56
N SER A 66 -14.90 -7.59 -2.06
CA SER A 66 -15.41 -7.71 -3.44
C SER A 66 -16.83 -7.16 -3.59
N LEU A 67 -17.56 -7.06 -2.48
CA LEU A 67 -18.94 -6.58 -2.45
C LEU A 67 -19.02 -5.06 -2.27
N VAL A 68 -18.15 -4.46 -1.45
CA VAL A 68 -18.14 -3.00 -1.17
C VAL A 68 -18.18 -2.13 -2.44
N PRO A 69 -17.34 -2.34 -3.47
CA PRO A 69 -17.33 -1.49 -4.66
C PRO A 69 -18.60 -1.58 -5.52
N ARG A 70 -19.48 -2.56 -5.26
CA ARG A 70 -20.75 -2.71 -5.99
C ARG A 70 -21.83 -1.78 -5.46
N PHE A 71 -21.75 -1.42 -4.18
CA PHE A 71 -22.65 -0.46 -3.55
C PHE A 71 -22.19 0.99 -3.78
N ASP A 72 -20.89 1.17 -3.96
CA ASP A 72 -20.31 2.50 -4.03
C ASP A 72 -20.33 3.09 -5.45
N ARG A 73 -21.24 4.07 -5.66
CA ARG A 73 -21.26 4.91 -6.87
C ARG A 73 -20.24 6.04 -6.73
N PHE A 74 -18.95 5.70 -6.63
CA PHE A 74 -17.92 6.73 -6.72
C PHE A 74 -17.89 7.34 -8.12
N PRO A 75 -17.92 8.67 -8.27
CA PRO A 75 -17.76 9.33 -9.56
C PRO A 75 -16.40 8.96 -10.19
N ASP A 76 -16.32 8.92 -11.52
CA ASP A 76 -15.17 8.44 -12.31
C ASP A 76 -13.82 9.13 -12.02
N ASN A 77 -13.83 10.21 -11.25
CA ASN A 77 -12.65 11.01 -10.91
C ASN A 77 -11.75 10.37 -9.83
N VAL A 78 -12.14 9.25 -9.20
CA VAL A 78 -11.38 8.60 -8.11
C VAL A 78 -10.58 7.36 -8.56
N ARG A 79 -10.02 7.38 -9.78
CA ARG A 79 -9.26 6.24 -10.33
C ARG A 79 -8.05 5.83 -9.48
N SER A 80 -7.48 6.76 -8.71
CA SER A 80 -6.39 6.50 -7.75
C SER A 80 -6.82 5.66 -6.55
N PHE A 81 -8.07 5.80 -6.08
CA PHE A 81 -8.57 5.04 -4.94
C PHE A 81 -8.72 3.55 -5.25
N ARG A 82 -9.09 3.21 -6.50
CA ARG A 82 -9.26 1.81 -6.93
C ARG A 82 -7.95 1.01 -6.84
N SER A 83 -6.84 1.58 -7.30
CA SER A 83 -5.53 0.93 -7.21
C SER A 83 -5.05 0.77 -5.77
N TYR A 84 -5.34 1.74 -4.91
CA TYR A 84 -5.04 1.66 -3.47
C TYR A 84 -5.83 0.53 -2.80
N TYR A 85 -7.13 0.48 -3.08
CA TYR A 85 -8.03 -0.53 -2.54
C TYR A 85 -7.62 -1.95 -2.93
N ASP A 86 -7.30 -2.16 -4.20
CA ASP A 86 -6.82 -3.43 -4.73
C ASP A 86 -5.50 -3.87 -4.06
N GLY A 87 -4.57 -2.93 -3.86
CA GLY A 87 -3.31 -3.19 -3.15
C GLY A 87 -3.52 -3.55 -1.68
N LEU A 88 -4.46 -2.89 -0.99
CA LEU A 88 -4.81 -3.16 0.39
C LEU A 88 -5.38 -4.58 0.57
N ILE A 89 -6.27 -5.03 -0.34
CA ILE A 89 -6.81 -6.40 -0.31
C ILE A 89 -5.68 -7.41 -0.36
N ILE A 90 -4.79 -7.30 -1.35
CA ILE A 90 -3.68 -8.24 -1.54
C ILE A 90 -2.76 -8.24 -0.34
N LEU A 91 -2.39 -7.06 0.18
CA LEU A 91 -1.50 -6.94 1.33
C LEU A 91 -2.08 -7.61 2.57
N ILE A 92 -3.37 -7.39 2.87
CA ILE A 92 -4.01 -8.03 4.03
C ILE A 92 -4.08 -9.55 3.82
N CYS A 93 -4.37 -10.03 2.61
CA CYS A 93 -4.36 -11.47 2.33
C CYS A 93 -2.96 -12.08 2.53
N LEU A 94 -1.91 -11.42 2.06
CA LEU A 94 -0.52 -11.87 2.27
C LEU A 94 -0.15 -11.87 3.75
N PHE A 95 -0.57 -10.83 4.50
CA PHE A 95 -0.36 -10.74 5.94
C PHE A 95 -1.04 -11.91 6.68
N LEU A 96 -2.31 -12.17 6.40
CA LEU A 96 -3.05 -13.29 7.00
C LEU A 96 -2.46 -14.64 6.60
N LEU A 97 -2.06 -14.81 5.33
CA LEU A 97 -1.37 -16.02 4.87
C LEU A 97 -0.05 -16.23 5.62
N ALA A 98 0.74 -15.17 5.82
CA ALA A 98 1.99 -15.26 6.56
C ALA A 98 1.78 -15.67 8.02
N ILE A 99 0.72 -15.16 8.68
CA ILE A 99 0.33 -15.60 10.03
C ILE A 99 -0.07 -17.08 10.02
N ASN A 100 -0.88 -17.50 9.05
CA ASN A 100 -1.29 -18.90 8.92
C ASN A 100 -0.08 -19.83 8.72
N LEU A 101 0.85 -19.47 7.83
CA LEU A 101 2.08 -20.21 7.60
C LEU A 101 2.97 -20.26 8.84
N GLN A 102 3.16 -19.14 9.53
CA GLN A 102 3.91 -19.09 10.79
C GLN A 102 3.31 -20.04 11.83
N SER A 103 1.98 -20.07 11.95
CA SER A 103 1.28 -20.97 12.86
C SER A 103 1.44 -22.45 12.47
N ILE A 104 1.36 -22.77 11.17
CA ILE A 104 1.60 -24.12 10.65
C ILE A 104 3.03 -24.57 10.93
N LEU A 105 4.02 -23.72 10.64
CA LEU A 105 5.44 -24.01 10.86
C LEU A 105 5.72 -24.33 12.33
N TRP A 106 5.18 -23.51 13.25
CA TRP A 106 5.29 -23.76 14.68
C TRP A 106 4.75 -25.15 15.07
N ASN A 107 3.54 -25.48 14.59
CA ASN A 107 2.88 -26.75 14.91
C ASN A 107 3.50 -27.97 14.20
N LEU A 108 4.30 -27.77 13.15
CA LEU A 108 5.16 -28.80 12.54
C LEU A 108 6.49 -28.98 13.28
N GLY A 109 6.75 -28.19 14.33
CA GLY A 109 7.98 -28.24 15.13
C GLY A 109 9.04 -27.20 14.78
N LEU A 110 8.82 -26.37 13.75
CA LEU A 110 9.68 -25.23 13.42
C LEU A 110 9.29 -24.03 14.28
N GLN A 111 9.77 -24.03 15.53
CA GLN A 111 9.41 -23.07 16.57
C GLN A 111 10.10 -21.71 16.40
N ILE A 112 9.81 -21.03 15.28
CA ILE A 112 10.23 -19.63 15.06
C ILE A 112 9.45 -18.74 16.03
N THR A 113 10.13 -17.93 16.83
CA THR A 113 9.48 -17.08 17.85
C THR A 113 8.44 -16.12 17.23
N PRO A 114 7.14 -16.24 17.57
CA PRO A 114 6.09 -15.36 17.06
C PRO A 114 6.33 -13.89 17.45
N ASN A 115 6.98 -13.64 18.58
CA ASN A 115 7.32 -12.30 19.06
C ASN A 115 8.32 -11.56 18.15
N THR A 116 9.03 -12.28 17.29
CA THR A 116 9.88 -11.67 16.26
C THR A 116 9.11 -11.54 14.94
N THR A 117 8.42 -12.61 14.54
CA THR A 117 7.73 -12.66 13.24
C THR A 117 6.56 -11.67 13.18
N PHE A 118 5.69 -11.63 14.20
CA PHE A 118 4.49 -10.80 14.16
C PHE A 118 4.81 -9.30 14.09
N PRO A 119 5.71 -8.73 14.90
CA PRO A 119 6.07 -7.31 14.77
C PRO A 119 6.62 -6.94 13.40
N ILE A 120 7.40 -7.82 12.75
CA ILE A 120 7.90 -7.59 11.39
C ILE A 120 6.74 -7.54 10.40
N LEU A 121 5.82 -8.51 10.45
CA LEU A 121 4.64 -8.54 9.58
C LEU A 121 3.76 -7.31 9.78
N PHE A 122 3.50 -6.92 11.04
CA PHE A 122 2.78 -5.68 11.36
C PHE A 122 3.54 -4.45 10.86
N GLY A 123 4.86 -4.39 11.00
CA GLY A 123 5.69 -3.30 10.51
C GLY A 123 5.55 -3.08 9.00
N ILE A 124 5.58 -4.16 8.21
CA ILE A 124 5.38 -4.10 6.76
C ILE A 124 3.96 -3.59 6.43
N LEU A 125 2.94 -4.11 7.12
CA LEU A 125 1.55 -3.69 6.93
C LEU A 125 1.38 -2.19 7.23
N TRP A 126 1.86 -1.73 8.38
CA TRP A 126 1.76 -0.33 8.81
C TRP A 126 2.58 0.61 7.93
N PHE A 127 3.77 0.18 7.50
CA PHE A 127 4.60 0.95 6.59
C PHE A 127 3.90 1.21 5.26
N TYR A 128 3.30 0.16 4.66
CA TYR A 128 2.51 0.32 3.44
C TYR A 128 1.32 1.27 3.67
N LEU A 129 0.57 1.11 4.75
CA LEU A 129 -0.55 2.01 5.07
C LEU A 129 -0.10 3.48 5.21
N GLY A 130 1.06 3.71 5.81
CA GLY A 130 1.66 5.04 5.98
C GLY A 130 2.02 5.71 4.64
N ILE A 131 2.66 4.98 3.73
CA ILE A 131 3.01 5.50 2.39
C ILE A 131 1.76 6.02 1.67
N GLN A 132 0.68 5.23 1.70
CA GLN A 132 -0.54 5.57 0.98
C GLN A 132 -1.26 6.80 1.57
N GLY A 133 -1.09 7.07 2.87
CA GLY A 133 -1.57 8.30 3.50
C GLY A 133 -0.83 9.55 3.02
N GLY A 134 0.48 9.45 2.81
CA GLY A 134 1.33 10.55 2.33
C GLY A 134 0.96 11.01 0.91
N ASP A 135 0.66 10.08 0.01
CA ASP A 135 0.23 10.39 -1.36
C ASP A 135 -1.12 11.12 -1.39
N ARG A 136 -1.99 10.84 -0.42
CA ARG A 136 -3.30 11.49 -0.29
C ARG A 136 -3.17 12.97 0.07
N HIS A 137 -2.26 13.31 1.00
CA HIS A 137 -1.98 14.70 1.37
C HIS A 137 -1.44 15.51 0.18
N ARG A 138 -0.54 14.93 -0.62
CA ARG A 138 -0.02 15.56 -1.84
C ARG A 138 -1.11 15.79 -2.90
N TYR A 139 -2.04 14.86 -3.04
CA TYR A 139 -3.19 15.02 -3.93
C TYR A 139 -4.12 16.17 -3.49
N TYR A 140 -4.46 16.25 -2.20
CA TYR A 140 -5.30 17.33 -1.68
C TYR A 140 -4.63 18.69 -1.80
N LEU A 141 -3.34 18.81 -1.47
CA LEU A 141 -2.59 20.06 -1.65
C LEU A 141 -2.53 20.51 -3.11
N ALA A 142 -2.34 19.58 -4.05
CA ALA A 142 -2.38 19.90 -5.46
C ALA A 142 -3.77 20.35 -5.91
N GLN A 143 -4.83 19.73 -5.39
CA GLN A 143 -6.20 20.09 -5.72
C GLN A 143 -6.61 21.45 -5.13
N THR A 144 -6.24 21.75 -3.88
CA THR A 144 -6.51 23.05 -3.26
C THR A 144 -5.68 24.16 -3.91
N ALA A 145 -4.41 23.93 -4.27
CA ALA A 145 -3.63 24.89 -5.06
C ALA A 145 -4.29 25.20 -6.41
N THR A 146 -4.86 24.19 -7.08
CA THR A 146 -5.59 24.41 -8.34
C THR A 146 -6.86 25.26 -8.14
N ILE A 147 -7.56 25.09 -7.01
CA ILE A 147 -8.79 25.83 -6.68
C ILE A 147 -8.48 27.26 -6.22
N VAL A 148 -7.45 27.45 -5.40
CA VAL A 148 -7.05 28.76 -4.85
C VAL A 148 -6.35 29.61 -5.90
N GLU A 149 -5.46 29.03 -6.72
CA GLU A 149 -4.71 29.77 -7.74
C GLU A 149 -5.47 29.90 -9.07
N GLY A 150 -6.59 29.19 -9.25
CA GLY A 150 -7.41 29.23 -10.45
C GLY A 150 -6.70 28.76 -11.73
N VAL A 151 -5.54 28.08 -11.61
CA VAL A 151 -4.71 27.68 -12.76
C VAL A 151 -5.22 26.36 -13.35
N PRO A 152 -5.75 26.34 -14.59
CA PRO A 152 -6.21 25.09 -15.19
C PRO A 152 -5.04 24.16 -15.51
N ARG A 153 -5.17 22.88 -15.11
CA ARG A 153 -4.17 21.80 -15.27
C ARG A 153 -3.63 21.61 -16.70
N ARG A 154 -4.27 22.20 -17.72
CA ARG A 154 -3.89 22.07 -19.14
C ARG A 154 -2.76 22.99 -19.59
N ARG A 155 -2.38 24.04 -18.84
CA ARG A 155 -1.50 25.11 -19.36
C ARG A 155 -0.02 25.06 -18.97
N THR A 156 0.41 24.12 -18.12
CA THR A 156 1.79 24.11 -17.60
C THR A 156 2.76 23.28 -18.44
N ARG A 157 2.33 22.17 -19.07
CA ARG A 157 3.25 21.34 -19.89
C ARG A 157 3.69 22.00 -21.20
N SER A 158 2.81 22.75 -21.87
CA SER A 158 3.18 23.45 -23.12
C SER A 158 3.93 24.76 -22.87
N ARG A 159 3.63 25.49 -21.79
CA ARG A 159 4.33 26.74 -21.45
C ARG A 159 5.78 26.51 -21.00
N CYS A 160 6.08 25.49 -20.21
CA CYS A 160 7.48 25.18 -19.85
C CYS A 160 8.30 24.72 -21.07
N ARG A 161 7.70 23.94 -21.98
CA ARG A 161 8.38 23.50 -23.22
C ARG A 161 8.62 24.66 -24.19
N ASN A 162 7.68 25.59 -24.31
CA ASN A 162 7.82 26.79 -25.14
C ASN A 162 8.72 27.85 -24.49
N ALA A 163 8.71 28.01 -23.16
CA ALA A 163 9.61 28.93 -22.46
C ALA A 163 11.07 28.46 -22.52
N LEU A 164 11.31 27.14 -22.46
CA LEU A 164 12.65 26.57 -22.66
C LEU A 164 13.07 26.67 -24.13
N ALA A 165 12.17 26.41 -25.08
CA ALA A 165 12.43 26.55 -26.53
C ALA A 165 12.67 28.01 -26.96
N LEU A 166 12.00 28.99 -26.35
CA LEU A 166 12.22 30.41 -26.59
C LEU A 166 13.54 30.91 -25.98
N ARG A 167 13.99 30.31 -24.87
CA ARG A 167 15.31 30.57 -24.27
C ARG A 167 16.46 29.97 -25.07
N THR A 168 16.24 28.85 -25.76
CA THR A 168 17.25 28.25 -26.65
C THR A 168 17.26 28.88 -28.04
N ALA A 169 16.14 29.45 -28.50
CA ALA A 169 16.05 30.14 -29.80
C ALA A 169 16.59 31.59 -29.77
N LYS A 170 16.52 32.28 -28.62
CA LYS A 170 17.20 33.56 -28.41
C LYS A 170 18.58 33.30 -27.82
N GLY A 171 19.53 32.96 -28.69
CA GLY A 171 20.90 32.66 -28.32
C GLY A 171 21.55 33.75 -27.47
N GLY A 172 22.51 33.32 -26.64
CA GLY A 172 23.50 34.21 -26.05
C GLY A 172 23.62 34.08 -24.54
N TRP A 173 24.51 33.19 -24.09
CA TRP A 173 25.22 33.42 -22.84
C TRP A 173 26.17 34.60 -23.07
N GLY A 174 25.72 35.82 -22.79
CA GLY A 174 26.55 37.02 -22.71
C GLY A 174 26.75 37.36 -21.23
N VAL A 175 27.78 36.79 -20.63
CA VAL A 175 28.36 37.33 -19.40
C VAL A 175 29.17 38.54 -19.83
N ASP A 176 28.73 39.75 -19.50
CA ASP A 176 29.63 40.90 -19.51
C ASP A 176 29.65 41.58 -18.15
N SER A 177 30.81 41.48 -17.53
CA SER A 177 31.18 42.08 -16.26
C SER A 177 32.18 43.20 -16.56
N ARG A 178 31.73 44.46 -16.58
CA ARG A 178 32.47 45.69 -16.19
C ARG A 178 31.80 46.98 -16.73
N SER A 179 32.01 48.07 -15.97
CA SER A 179 31.68 49.48 -16.24
C SER A 179 30.19 49.87 -16.07
N ALA A 180 29.79 50.94 -15.39
CA ALA A 180 30.50 52.18 -15.11
C ALA A 180 30.09 52.81 -13.76
N THR A 181 31.11 53.29 -13.07
CA THR A 181 31.12 54.28 -12.00
C THR A 181 30.69 55.67 -12.52
N THR A 182 30.19 56.50 -11.60
CA THR A 182 30.14 58.00 -11.64
C THR A 182 29.29 58.73 -12.69
N ARG A 183 28.33 59.60 -12.27
CA ARG A 183 28.50 61.06 -12.06
C ARG A 183 27.18 61.81 -11.76
N SER A 184 27.27 62.76 -10.82
CA SER A 184 26.56 64.07 -10.66
C SER A 184 25.02 64.15 -10.71
N GLN A 185 24.32 64.60 -9.65
CA GLN A 185 24.14 66.02 -9.24
C GLN A 185 23.64 66.95 -10.37
N THR A 186 22.36 67.37 -10.32
CA THR A 186 21.83 68.76 -10.18
C THR A 186 20.49 69.01 -10.89
N ARG A 187 19.62 69.74 -10.17
CA ARG A 187 18.57 70.71 -10.58
C ARG A 187 17.35 70.19 -11.37
N HIS A 188 16.15 70.32 -10.77
CA HIS A 188 15.39 71.57 -10.72
C HIS A 188 14.48 71.60 -9.49
#